data_AF-A0A1E5FYS7-F1
#
_entry.id   AF-A0A1E5FYS7-F1
#
_cell.length_a   1.000
_cell.length_b   1.000
_cell.length_c   1.000
_cell.angle_alpha   90.00
_cell.angle_beta   90.00
_cell.angle_gamma   90.00
#
_symmetry.space_group_name_H-M   'P 1'
#
loop_
_entity.id
_entity.type
_entity.pdbx_description
1 polymer ?
#
loop_
_entity_poly.entity_id
_entity_poly.type
_entity_poly.pdbx_seq_one_letter_code
_entity_poly.pdbx_strand_id
1 'polypeptide(L)'
;MLSEGYTKEQIRNIFLEKYGPTVLISPPFSGFNILAWTLPFVAIAAAGYFIYKYIKDREAKRAKLAANNKPQKREEEIEDEILSASIEEEMKKYR
;
A
#
# COMPACT_ATOMS: atom_id res chain seq x y z
N MET A 1 -32.21 8.76 42.68
CA MET A 1 -30.88 8.97 42.05
C MET A 1 -30.91 10.03 40.94
N LEU A 2 -31.48 9.84 39.73
CA LEU A 2 -31.61 10.97 38.78
C LEU A 2 -32.63 12.04 39.22
N SER A 3 -33.64 11.64 39.99
CA SER A 3 -34.65 12.55 40.57
C SER A 3 -34.16 13.32 41.81
N GLU A 4 -32.96 13.01 42.31
CA GLU A 4 -32.35 13.65 43.50
C GLU A 4 -31.31 14.73 43.12
N GLY A 5 -31.23 15.11 41.84
CA GLY A 5 -30.32 16.16 41.37
C GLY A 5 -28.86 15.73 41.18
N TYR A 6 -28.56 14.43 41.24
CA TYR A 6 -27.21 13.93 40.97
C TYR A 6 -26.85 14.07 39.49
N THR A 7 -25.69 14.66 39.24
CA THR A 7 -25.11 14.75 37.89
C THR A 7 -24.65 13.37 37.41
N LYS A 8 -24.65 13.15 36.08
CA LYS A 8 -24.26 11.84 35.49
C LYS A 8 -22.87 11.38 35.96
N GLU A 9 -21.97 12.31 36.22
CA GLU A 9 -20.60 12.07 36.70
C GLU A 9 -20.58 11.59 38.17
N GLN A 10 -21.40 12.16 39.04
CA GLN A 10 -21.51 11.73 40.44
C GLN A 10 -22.09 10.32 40.55
N ILE A 11 -23.09 9.99 39.74
CA ILE A 11 -23.66 8.64 39.70
C ILE A 11 -22.58 7.64 39.28
N ARG A 12 -21.78 7.97 38.26
CA ARG A 12 -20.68 7.11 37.81
C ARG A 12 -19.63 6.88 38.91
N ASN A 13 -19.24 7.91 39.65
CA ASN A 13 -18.28 7.76 40.75
C ASN A 13 -18.79 6.89 41.89
N ILE A 14 -20.06 7.05 42.29
CA ILE A 14 -20.69 6.23 43.34
C ILE A 14 -20.77 4.75 42.91
N PHE A 15 -21.05 4.50 41.63
CA PHE A 15 -21.09 3.13 41.10
C PHE A 15 -19.69 2.51 40.99
N LEU A 16 -18.66 3.30 40.66
CA LEU A 16 -17.27 2.86 40.65
C LEU A 16 -16.77 2.49 42.06
N GLU A 17 -17.14 3.28 43.06
CA GLU A 17 -16.73 3.08 44.46
C GLU A 17 -17.42 1.87 45.10
N LYS A 18 -18.71 1.64 44.82
CA LYS A 18 -19.47 0.53 45.41
C LYS A 18 -19.27 -0.83 44.75
N TYR A 19 -19.08 -0.86 43.43
CA TYR A 19 -19.10 -2.11 42.67
C TYR A 19 -17.75 -2.48 42.05
N GLY A 20 -16.74 -1.63 42.23
CA GLY A 20 -15.42 -1.80 41.64
C GLY A 20 -15.44 -1.65 40.11
N PRO A 21 -14.27 -1.50 39.48
CA PRO A 21 -14.15 -1.26 38.04
C PRO A 21 -14.67 -2.41 37.15
N THR A 22 -15.08 -3.53 37.73
CA THR A 22 -15.52 -4.77 37.04
C THR A 22 -17.02 -4.81 36.72
N VAL A 23 -17.86 -3.96 37.34
CA VAL A 23 -19.32 -3.95 37.10
C VAL A 23 -19.75 -3.03 35.96
N LEU A 24 -18.87 -2.14 35.49
CA LEU A 24 -19.09 -1.42 34.24
C LEU A 24 -18.74 -2.32 33.05
N ILE A 25 -19.70 -3.16 32.67
CA ILE A 25 -19.74 -3.93 31.41
C ILE A 25 -19.64 -3.02 30.16
N SER A 26 -19.58 -1.69 30.32
CA SER A 26 -19.14 -0.81 29.24
C SER A 26 -17.62 -1.01 29.05
N PRO A 27 -17.16 -1.69 27.99
CA PRO A 27 -15.73 -1.71 27.70
C PRO A 27 -15.30 -0.25 27.63
N PRO A 28 -14.32 0.20 28.44
CA PRO A 28 -13.96 1.61 28.47
C PRO A 28 -13.59 2.01 27.04
N PHE A 29 -14.38 2.90 26.45
CA PHE A 29 -14.07 3.57 25.19
C PHE A 29 -12.89 4.54 25.37
N SER A 30 -11.83 4.13 26.06
CA SER A 30 -10.64 4.93 26.33
C SER A 30 -9.39 4.07 26.21
N GLY A 31 -8.53 4.41 25.24
CA GLY A 31 -7.20 3.82 25.06
C GLY A 31 -7.18 2.61 24.13
N PHE A 32 -7.10 1.41 24.70
CA PHE A 32 -6.71 0.20 23.96
C PHE A 32 -7.83 -0.43 23.12
N ASN A 33 -9.09 -0.30 23.54
CA ASN A 33 -10.22 -0.85 22.79
C ASN A 33 -10.39 -0.16 21.43
N ILE A 34 -10.10 1.15 21.32
CA ILE A 34 -10.18 1.85 20.03
C ILE A 34 -9.14 1.31 19.05
N LEU A 35 -7.90 1.09 19.54
CA LEU A 35 -6.82 0.52 18.75
C LEU A 35 -7.20 -0.82 18.13
N ALA A 36 -7.82 -1.72 18.91
CA ALA A 36 -8.24 -3.03 18.43
C ALA A 36 -9.25 -2.96 17.27
N TRP A 37 -10.10 -1.93 17.24
CA TRP A 37 -11.10 -1.75 16.18
C TRP A 37 -10.59 -0.90 15.02
N THR A 38 -9.63 0.00 15.25
CA THR A 38 -8.97 0.77 14.18
C THR A 38 -7.87 -0.02 13.47
N LEU A 39 -7.27 -1.01 14.14
CA LEU A 39 -6.21 -1.86 13.61
C LEU A 39 -6.54 -2.46 12.23
N PRO A 40 -7.72 -3.09 11.99
CA PRO A 40 -8.03 -3.68 10.69
C PRO A 40 -8.05 -2.63 9.57
N PHE A 41 -8.60 -1.44 9.82
CA PHE A 41 -8.63 -0.37 8.82
C PHE A 41 -7.23 0.17 8.53
N VAL A 42 -6.41 0.37 9.56
CA VAL A 42 -5.02 0.81 9.41
C VAL A 42 -4.19 -0.23 8.65
N ALA A 43 -4.38 -1.52 8.93
CA ALA A 43 -3.70 -2.60 8.23
C ALA A 43 -4.04 -2.63 6.74
N ILE A 44 -5.32 -2.47 6.38
CA ILE A 44 -5.77 -2.39 4.99
C ILE A 44 -5.19 -1.15 4.30
N ALA A 45 -5.24 0.02 4.96
CA ALA A 45 -4.69 1.26 4.42
C ALA A 45 -3.18 1.17 4.20
N ALA A 46 -2.44 0.61 5.16
CA ALA A 46 -1.00 0.38 5.05
C ALA A 46 -0.68 -0.57 3.89
N ALA A 47 -1.38 -1.71 3.79
CA ALA A 47 -1.19 -2.66 2.70
C ALA A 47 -1.45 -2.01 1.32
N GLY A 48 -2.55 -1.27 1.18
CA GLY A 48 -2.86 -0.52 -0.04
C GLY A 48 -1.78 0.52 -0.38
N TYR A 49 -1.29 1.25 0.61
CA TYR A 49 -0.20 2.22 0.44
C TYR A 49 1.10 1.55 -0.02
N PHE A 50 1.49 0.43 0.59
CA PHE A 50 2.69 -0.31 0.18
C PHE A 50 2.57 -0.85 -1.24
N ILE A 51 1.42 -1.41 -1.62
CA ILE A 51 1.16 -1.88 -2.99
C ILE A 51 1.23 -0.71 -3.98
N TYR A 52 0.59 0.42 -3.69
CA TYR A 52 0.63 1.62 -4.53
C TYR A 52 2.07 2.10 -4.74
N LYS A 53 2.84 2.22 -3.64
CA LYS A 53 4.24 2.66 -3.70
C LYS A 53 5.09 1.68 -4.50
N TYR A 54 4.86 0.38 -4.34
CA TYR A 54 5.59 -0.67 -5.05
C TYR A 54 5.35 -0.64 -6.56
N ILE A 55 4.10 -0.44 -6.98
CA ILE A 55 3.74 -0.34 -8.40
C ILE A 55 4.34 0.93 -9.00
N LYS A 56 4.21 2.07 -8.31
CA LYS A 56 4.78 3.36 -8.76
C LYS A 56 6.31 3.31 -8.90
N ASP A 57 6.99 2.68 -7.94
CA ASP A 57 8.44 2.49 -8.00
C ASP A 57 8.86 1.62 -9.22
N ARG A 58 8.03 0.63 -9.58
CA ARG A 58 8.27 -0.21 -10.76
C ARG A 58 7.99 0.52 -12.06
N GLU A 59 6.95 1.34 -12.15
CA GLU A 59 6.68 2.15 -13.35
C GLU A 59 7.83 3.12 -13.65
N ALA A 60 8.36 3.79 -12.62
CA ALA A 60 9.52 4.67 -12.77
C ALA A 60 10.77 3.90 -13.22
N LYS A 61 11.01 2.69 -12.68
CA LYS A 61 12.11 1.83 -13.13
C LYS A 61 11.91 1.29 -14.53
N ARG A 62 10.69 0.90 -14.91
CA ARG A 62 10.37 0.39 -16.26
C ARG A 62 10.46 1.49 -17.31
N ALA A 63 10.02 2.71 -17.01
CA ALA A 63 10.18 3.85 -17.89
C ALA A 63 11.67 4.15 -18.13
N LYS A 64 12.50 4.09 -17.09
CA LYS A 64 13.96 4.24 -17.22
C LYS A 64 14.61 3.08 -17.99
N LEU A 65 14.24 1.82 -17.72
CA LEU A 65 14.74 0.67 -18.47
C LEU A 65 14.32 0.72 -19.95
N ALA A 66 13.07 1.08 -20.24
CA ALA A 66 12.57 1.20 -21.61
C ALA A 66 13.23 2.36 -22.36
N ALA A 67 13.52 3.47 -21.68
CA ALA A 67 14.29 4.57 -22.25
C ALA A 67 15.76 4.16 -22.51
N ASN A 68 16.36 3.37 -21.62
CA ASN A 68 17.74 2.91 -21.75
C ASN A 68 17.91 1.81 -22.82
N ASN A 69 16.89 0.98 -23.03
CA ASN A 69 16.92 -0.07 -24.07
C ASN A 69 16.55 0.45 -25.46
N LYS A 70 16.10 1.70 -25.59
CA LYS A 70 15.72 2.34 -26.86
C LYS A 70 16.91 2.56 -27.82
N PRO A 71 18.09 3.04 -27.37
CA PRO A 71 19.29 3.04 -28.20
C PRO A 71 19.69 1.60 -28.57
N GLN A 72 19.88 0.72 -27.58
CA GLN A 72 20.31 -0.66 -27.82
C GLN A 72 19.45 -1.45 -28.82
N LYS A 73 18.12 -1.29 -28.77
CA LYS A 73 17.22 -1.92 -29.75
C LYS A 73 17.39 -1.37 -31.17
N ARG A 74 17.73 -0.09 -31.31
CA ARG A 74 17.99 0.55 -32.61
C ARG A 74 19.30 0.08 -33.21
N GLU A 75 20.35 -0.07 -32.40
CA GLU A 75 21.62 -0.66 -32.84
C GLU A 75 21.44 -2.12 -33.30
N GLU A 76 20.71 -2.96 -32.55
CA GLU A 76 20.40 -4.35 -32.96
C GLU A 76 19.62 -4.41 -34.30
N GLU A 77 18.63 -3.53 -34.50
CA GLU A 77 17.85 -3.46 -35.74
C GLU A 77 18.69 -3.05 -36.95
N ILE A 78 19.64 -2.13 -36.77
CA ILE A 78 20.58 -1.70 -37.83
C ILE A 78 21.57 -2.82 -38.16
N GLU A 79 22.10 -3.53 -37.16
CA GLU A 79 23.01 -4.67 -37.38
C GLU A 79 22.33 -5.81 -38.14
N ASP A 80 21.08 -6.14 -37.83
CA ASP A 80 20.30 -7.15 -38.53
C ASP A 80 20.00 -6.75 -39.99
N GLU A 81 19.72 -5.47 -40.25
CA GLU A 81 19.54 -4.94 -41.60
C GLU A 81 20.83 -5.02 -42.43
N ILE A 82 21.98 -4.67 -41.84
CA ILE A 82 23.29 -4.77 -42.49
C ILE A 82 23.67 -6.23 -42.76
N LEU A 83 23.40 -7.13 -41.81
CA LEU A 83 23.69 -8.55 -41.96
C LEU A 83 22.87 -9.17 -43.09
N SER A 84 21.57 -8.89 -43.14
CA SER A 84 20.67 -9.39 -44.19
C SER A 84 21.04 -8.83 -45.57
N ALA A 85 21.39 -7.54 -45.67
CA ALA A 85 21.87 -6.94 -46.92
C ALA A 85 23.18 -7.59 -47.42
N SER A 86 24.11 -7.88 -46.51
CA SER A 86 25.40 -8.53 -46.85
C SER A 86 25.19 -9.97 -47.35
N ILE A 87 24.25 -10.70 -46.74
CA ILE A 87 23.89 -12.06 -47.17
C ILE A 87 23.26 -12.04 -48.57
N GLU A 88 22.37 -11.09 -48.85
CA GLU A 88 21.70 -10.99 -50.15
C GLU A 88 22.66 -10.58 -51.28
N GLU A 89 23.62 -9.71 -50.98
CA GLU A 89 24.68 -9.32 -51.91
C GLU A 89 25.56 -10.52 -52.31
N GLU A 90 25.97 -11.35 -51.35
CA GLU A 90 26.72 -12.58 -51.63
C GLU A 90 25.90 -13.60 -52.41
N MET A 91 24.62 -13.79 -52.07
CA MET A 91 23.73 -14.71 -52.80
C MET A 91 23.49 -14.28 -54.25
N LYS A 92 23.50 -12.97 -54.53
CA LYS A 92 23.36 -12.41 -55.87
C LYS A 92 24.64 -12.50 -56.69
N LYS A 93 25.81 -12.57 -56.05
CA LYS A 93 27.12 -12.69 -56.70
C LYS A 93 27.39 -14.07 -57.27
N TYR A 94 26.75 -15.11 -56.72
CA TYR A 94 26.89 -16.51 -57.15
C TYR A 94 25.69 -17.05 -57.93
N ARG A 95 24.70 -16.21 -58.24
CA ARG A 95 23.52 -16.56 -59.05
C ARG A 95 23.56 -15.86 -60.40
#